data_AF-A0A496WDH5-F1
#
_entry.id   AF-A0A496WDH5-F1
#
_cell.length_a   1.000
_cell.length_b   1.000
_cell.length_c   1.000
_cell.angle_alpha   90.00
_cell.angle_beta   90.00
_cell.angle_gamma   90.00
#
_symmetry.space_group_name_H-M   'P 1'
#
loop_
_entity.id
_entity.type
_entity.pdbx_description
1 polymer ?
#
loop_
_entity_poly.entity_id
_entity_poly.type
_entity_poly.pdbx_seq_one_letter_code
_entity_poly.pdbx_strand_id
1 'polypeptide(L)'
;HTHHDHHHDQDQEHHHAHDHFNSVSITLGEVDSDKIVDIIGELIAGNTIFRVKGFLAIPGKPMRQVLQGVGERFDRYFDRAWAEDETRQSRLVLIGKDLVDDHLRTALEAAVV
;
A
#
# COMPACT_ATOMS: atom_id res chain seq x y z
N HIS A 1 7.13 37.09 42.38
CA HIS A 1 5.86 36.41 42.09
C HIS A 1 6.05 35.52 40.87
N THR A 2 5.93 34.23 41.13
CA THR A 2 5.89 33.08 40.21
C THR A 2 4.56 33.02 39.46
N HIS A 3 4.56 32.56 38.19
CA HIS A 3 3.50 31.74 37.54
C HIS A 3 3.95 31.48 36.08
N HIS A 4 4.63 30.36 35.79
CA HIS A 4 4.15 28.98 35.55
C HIS A 4 3.70 28.74 34.10
N ASP A 5 4.52 27.95 33.43
CA ASP A 5 4.35 27.21 32.19
C ASP A 5 3.03 26.43 32.18
N HIS A 6 2.28 26.47 31.09
CA HIS A 6 1.16 25.55 30.86
C HIS A 6 1.36 24.87 29.51
N HIS A 7 2.11 23.77 29.54
CA HIS A 7 1.89 22.62 28.66
C HIS A 7 0.38 22.30 28.60
N HIS A 8 -0.16 22.24 27.39
CA HIS A 8 -1.35 21.43 27.12
C HIS A 8 -0.91 20.27 26.24
N ASP A 9 -0.51 19.22 26.95
CA ASP A 9 -0.63 17.84 26.51
C ASP A 9 -2.13 17.51 26.56
N GLN A 10 -2.76 17.37 25.39
CA GLN A 10 -4.08 16.76 25.28
C GLN A 10 -4.00 15.65 24.24
N ASP A 11 -3.56 14.51 24.76
CA ASP A 11 -4.05 13.19 24.38
C ASP A 11 -5.54 13.23 24.01
N GLN A 12 -5.81 12.61 22.86
CA GLN A 12 -7.04 11.89 22.52
C GLN A 12 -8.31 12.74 22.39
N GLU A 13 -8.73 12.92 21.13
CA GLU A 13 -10.07 12.55 20.64
C GLU A 13 -10.19 13.03 19.18
N HIS A 14 -9.45 12.39 18.28
CA HIS A 14 -9.68 12.53 16.85
C HIS A 14 -10.90 11.68 16.43
N HIS A 15 -12.09 12.14 16.83
CA HIS A 15 -13.34 11.81 16.13
C HIS A 15 -13.27 12.46 14.74
N HIS A 16 -12.55 11.81 13.82
CA HIS A 16 -12.61 12.15 12.41
C HIS A 16 -13.92 11.60 11.85
N ALA A 17 -14.84 12.52 11.64
CA ALA A 17 -16.04 12.33 10.84
C ALA A 17 -15.74 11.52 9.57
N HIS A 18 -16.52 10.45 9.40
CA HIS A 18 -16.92 9.83 8.13
C HIS A 18 -16.18 10.35 6.90
N ASP A 19 -15.03 9.76 6.64
CA ASP A 19 -14.73 9.46 5.26
C ASP A 19 -14.75 7.94 5.10
N HIS A 20 -15.61 7.45 4.20
CA HIS A 20 -15.88 6.02 4.01
C HIS A 20 -14.69 5.34 3.32
N PHE A 21 -13.45 5.67 3.67
CA PHE A 21 -12.29 5.02 3.11
C PHE A 21 -11.30 4.57 4.17
N ASN A 22 -10.81 3.35 3.97
CA ASN A 22 -9.76 2.73 4.75
C ASN A 22 -8.52 2.56 3.88
N SER A 23 -7.40 2.31 4.55
CA SER A 23 -6.15 1.93 3.88
C SER A 23 -5.68 0.60 4.41
N VAL A 24 -5.20 -0.24 3.51
CA VAL A 24 -4.74 -1.60 3.80
C VAL A 24 -3.32 -1.72 3.30
N SER A 25 -2.42 -2.20 4.15
CA SER A 25 -1.02 -2.43 3.79
C SER A 25 -0.74 -3.92 3.73
N ILE A 26 -0.39 -4.41 2.54
CA ILE A 26 -0.17 -5.82 2.27
C ILE A 26 1.30 -6.02 1.96
N THR A 27 1.90 -7.00 2.62
CA THR A 27 3.29 -7.41 2.39
C THR A 27 3.28 -8.83 1.83
N LEU A 28 3.97 -9.02 0.72
CA LEU A 28 4.05 -10.25 -0.07
C LEU A 28 5.53 -10.55 -0.36
N GLY A 29 5.82 -11.75 -0.86
CA GLY A 29 7.15 -12.13 -1.30
C GLY A 29 7.53 -11.53 -2.66
N GLU A 30 8.18 -12.35 -3.48
CA GLU A 30 8.38 -12.05 -4.90
C GLU A 30 7.05 -12.21 -5.63
N VAL A 31 6.72 -11.26 -6.50
CA VAL A 31 5.43 -11.24 -7.22
C VAL A 31 5.64 -10.90 -8.68
N ASP A 32 4.67 -11.30 -9.50
CA ASP A 32 4.59 -10.88 -10.88
C ASP A 32 3.95 -9.49 -10.99
N SER A 33 4.71 -8.54 -11.55
CA SER A 33 4.28 -7.14 -11.71
C SER A 33 3.01 -6.98 -12.53
N ASP A 34 2.84 -7.81 -13.56
CA ASP A 34 1.73 -7.71 -14.49
C ASP A 34 0.45 -8.23 -13.85
N LYS A 35 0.54 -9.40 -13.18
CA LYS A 35 -0.58 -9.95 -12.40
C LYS A 35 -1.05 -9.00 -11.30
N ILE A 36 -0.13 -8.35 -10.58
CA ILE A 36 -0.50 -7.38 -9.54
C ILE A 36 -1.32 -6.23 -10.13
N VAL A 37 -0.91 -5.69 -11.28
CA VAL A 37 -1.64 -4.59 -11.93
C VAL A 37 -3.01 -5.05 -12.41
N ASP A 38 -3.11 -6.25 -12.97
CA ASP A 38 -4.38 -6.84 -13.40
C ASP A 38 -5.36 -6.98 -12.23
N ILE A 39 -4.93 -7.59 -11.13
CA ILE A 39 -5.73 -7.76 -9.89
C ILE A 39 -6.17 -6.40 -9.34
N ILE A 40 -5.25 -5.43 -9.25
CA ILE A 40 -5.62 -4.09 -8.75
C ILE A 40 -6.58 -3.40 -9.73
N GLY A 41 -6.42 -3.59 -11.03
CA GLY A 41 -7.35 -3.10 -12.04
C GLY A 41 -8.77 -3.62 -11.82
N GLU A 42 -8.93 -4.92 -11.57
CA GLU A 42 -10.23 -5.52 -11.23
C GLU A 42 -10.81 -4.95 -9.92
N LEU A 43 -9.99 -4.78 -8.89
CA LEU A 43 -10.40 -4.22 -7.60
C LEU A 43 -10.79 -2.73 -7.70
N ILE A 44 -10.20 -1.98 -8.63
CA ILE A 44 -10.58 -0.59 -8.94
C ILE A 44 -11.90 -0.57 -9.71
N ALA A 45 -12.12 -1.50 -10.65
CA ALA A 45 -13.40 -1.63 -11.36
C ALA A 45 -14.56 -1.99 -10.42
N GLY A 46 -14.29 -2.68 -9.31
CA GLY A 46 -15.23 -2.88 -8.20
C GLY A 46 -15.48 -1.63 -7.34
N ASN A 47 -14.93 -0.47 -7.72
CA ASN A 47 -14.95 0.80 -6.98
C ASN A 47 -14.46 0.68 -5.52
N THR A 48 -13.68 -0.35 -5.22
CA THR A 48 -13.18 -0.61 -3.86
C THR A 48 -11.91 0.18 -3.60
N ILE A 49 -11.05 0.36 -4.60
CA ILE A 49 -9.75 1.05 -4.46
C ILE A 49 -9.73 2.35 -5.27
N PHE A 50 -9.21 3.42 -4.66
CA PHE A 50 -8.97 4.72 -5.32
C PHE A 50 -7.51 4.95 -5.64
N ARG A 51 -6.61 4.49 -4.77
CA ARG A 51 -5.17 4.69 -4.92
C ARG A 51 -4.41 3.47 -4.45
N VAL A 52 -3.35 3.15 -5.16
CA VAL A 52 -2.35 2.17 -4.74
C VAL A 52 -0.96 2.81 -4.77
N LYS A 53 -0.13 2.46 -3.80
CA LYS A 53 1.29 2.81 -3.80
C LYS A 53 2.09 1.73 -3.11
N GLY A 54 3.22 1.38 -3.68
CA GLY A 54 4.14 0.46 -3.05
C GLY A 54 5.31 0.11 -3.95
N PHE A 55 5.95 -0.99 -3.63
CA PHE A 55 7.05 -1.54 -4.41
C PHE A 55 6.90 -3.06 -4.49
N LEU A 56 7.36 -3.62 -5.60
CA LEU A 56 7.30 -5.03 -5.92
C LEU A 56 8.71 -5.60 -5.99
N ALA A 57 8.88 -6.79 -5.43
CA ALA A 57 10.05 -7.63 -5.61
C ALA A 57 9.80 -8.51 -6.83
N ILE A 58 10.51 -8.23 -7.93
CA ILE A 58 10.37 -8.97 -9.18
C ILE A 58 11.39 -10.11 -9.22
N PRO A 59 10.96 -11.36 -9.44
CA PRO A 59 11.85 -12.50 -9.51
C PRO A 59 12.94 -12.30 -10.57
N GLY A 60 14.19 -12.57 -10.20
CA GLY A 60 15.33 -12.43 -11.10
C GLY A 60 15.77 -10.99 -11.39
N LYS A 61 15.18 -9.97 -10.75
CA LYS A 61 15.63 -8.58 -10.84
C LYS A 61 16.21 -8.11 -9.50
N PRO A 62 17.45 -7.58 -9.48
CA PRO A 62 18.03 -7.03 -8.26
C PRO A 62 17.49 -5.64 -7.91
N MET A 63 16.42 -5.15 -8.56
CA MET A 63 15.87 -3.80 -8.37
C MET A 63 14.42 -3.86 -7.87
N ARG A 64 14.06 -2.92 -6.98
CA ARG A 64 12.67 -2.73 -6.56
C ARG A 64 11.91 -1.98 -7.65
N GLN A 65 10.74 -2.50 -8.01
CA GLN A 65 9.86 -1.81 -8.94
C GLN A 65 8.81 -1.06 -8.12
N VAL A 66 8.82 0.26 -8.16
CA VAL A 66 7.76 1.07 -7.56
C VAL A 66 6.51 0.93 -8.42
N LEU A 67 5.39 0.64 -7.78
CA LEU A 67 4.06 0.64 -8.36
C LEU A 67 3.25 1.73 -7.67
N GLN A 68 2.68 2.65 -8.44
CA GLN A 68 1.72 3.62 -7.93
C GLN A 68 0.62 3.86 -8.94
N GLY A 69 -0.60 4.07 -8.46
CA GLY A 69 -1.73 4.33 -9.35
C GLY A 69 -2.88 5.02 -8.63
N VAL A 70 -3.67 5.77 -9.40
CA VAL A 70 -4.88 6.45 -8.93
C VAL A 70 -5.98 6.17 -9.95
N GLY A 71 -7.06 5.53 -9.49
CA GLY A 71 -8.07 4.95 -10.38
C GLY A 71 -7.43 4.03 -11.42
N GLU A 72 -7.90 4.08 -12.66
CA GLU A 72 -7.44 3.19 -13.75
C GLU A 72 -6.03 3.50 -14.28
N ARG A 73 -5.33 4.50 -13.72
CA ARG A 73 -3.99 4.89 -14.15
C ARG A 73 -2.93 4.36 -13.22
N PHE A 74 -2.10 3.45 -13.73
CA PHE A 74 -0.96 2.87 -13.03
C PHE A 74 0.35 3.26 -13.68
N ASP A 75 1.33 3.55 -12.83
CA ASP A 75 2.69 3.86 -13.20
C ASP A 75 3.65 2.90 -12.49
N ARG A 76 4.63 2.40 -13.24
CA ARG A 76 5.57 1.39 -12.79
C ARG A 76 6.97 1.75 -13.25
N TYR A 77 7.90 1.90 -12.32
CA TYR A 77 9.29 2.20 -12.64
C TYR A 77 10.23 1.55 -11.64
N PHE A 78 11.46 1.26 -12.06
CA PHE A 78 12.50 0.77 -11.17
C PHE A 78 13.13 1.95 -10.43
N ASP A 79 13.19 1.85 -9.11
CA ASP A 79 13.68 2.94 -8.26
C ASP A 79 15.14 2.74 -7.85
N ARG A 80 15.44 1.71 -7.05
CA ARG A 80 16.80 1.38 -6.63
C ARG A 80 17.02 -0.13 -6.58
N ALA A 81 18.29 -0.53 -6.56
CA ALA A 81 18.67 -1.91 -6.26
C ALA A 81 18.29 -2.28 -4.81
N TRP A 82 17.91 -3.53 -4.58
CA TRP A 82 17.79 -4.09 -3.23
C TRP A 82 19.17 -4.06 -2.56
N ALA A 83 19.22 -3.60 -1.31
CA ALA A 83 20.44 -3.73 -0.52
C ALA A 83 20.66 -5.19 -0.10
N GLU A 84 21.91 -5.56 0.18
CA GLU A 84 22.27 -6.94 0.55
C GLU A 84 21.62 -7.40 1.86
N ASP A 85 21.32 -6.45 2.76
CA ASP A 85 20.65 -6.68 4.05
C ASP A 85 19.11 -6.50 3.97
N GLU A 86 18.58 -6.05 2.82
CA GLU A 86 17.16 -5.75 2.67
C GLU A 86 16.40 -6.99 2.16
N THR A 87 15.35 -7.42 2.89
CA THR A 87 14.54 -8.55 2.45
C THR A 87 13.79 -8.18 1.17
N ARG A 88 13.94 -9.00 0.12
CA ARG A 88 13.21 -8.83 -1.14
C ARG A 88 11.76 -9.23 -0.94
N GLN A 89 10.91 -8.25 -0.70
CA GLN A 89 9.48 -8.46 -0.48
C GLN A 89 8.69 -7.30 -1.06
N SER A 90 7.53 -7.61 -1.60
CA SER A 90 6.62 -6.64 -2.17
C SER A 90 5.78 -6.03 -1.07
N ARG A 91 5.64 -4.70 -1.05
CA ARG A 91 4.78 -4.01 -0.10
C ARG A 91 3.90 -3.03 -0.84
N LEU A 92 2.60 -3.21 -0.68
CA LEU A 92 1.56 -2.41 -1.32
C LEU A 92 0.68 -1.78 -0.27
N VAL A 93 0.34 -0.51 -0.47
CA VAL A 93 -0.65 0.20 0.32
C VAL A 93 -1.79 0.56 -0.62
N LEU A 94 -2.96 0.01 -0.33
CA LEU A 94 -4.19 0.24 -1.09
C LEU A 94 -5.09 1.15 -0.25
N ILE A 95 -5.67 2.16 -0.87
CA ILE A 95 -6.51 3.17 -0.23
C ILE A 95 -7.82 3.21 -1.00
N GLY A 96 -8.92 3.02 -0.30
CA GLY A 96 -10.17 2.60 -0.91
C GLY A 96 -11.33 2.65 0.08
N LYS A 97 -12.54 2.30 -0.39
CA LYS A 97 -13.74 2.21 0.43
C LYS A 97 -14.10 0.74 0.67
N ASP A 98 -14.45 0.41 1.90
CA ASP A 98 -14.87 -0.95 2.29
C ASP A 98 -13.81 -2.02 1.96
N LEU A 99 -12.52 -1.67 2.06
CA LEU A 99 -11.44 -2.63 1.82
C LEU A 99 -11.43 -3.72 2.88
N VAL A 100 -11.38 -4.97 2.44
CA VAL A 100 -11.23 -6.14 3.31
C VAL A 100 -9.81 -6.67 3.16
N ASP A 101 -8.99 -6.56 4.22
CA ASP A 101 -7.58 -6.96 4.22
C ASP A 101 -7.37 -8.40 3.76
N ASP A 102 -8.14 -9.33 4.32
CA ASP A 102 -8.07 -10.76 3.99
C ASP A 102 -8.37 -11.05 2.51
N HIS A 103 -9.39 -10.40 1.95
CA HIS A 103 -9.76 -10.54 0.54
C HIS A 103 -8.69 -9.98 -0.40
N LEU A 104 -8.20 -8.78 -0.11
CA LEU A 104 -7.15 -8.14 -0.89
C LEU A 104 -5.84 -8.92 -0.84
N ARG A 105 -5.49 -9.42 0.35
CA ARG A 105 -4.31 -10.24 0.56
C ARG A 105 -4.42 -11.52 -0.26
N THR A 106 -5.53 -12.23 -0.14
CA THR A 106 -5.78 -13.47 -0.90
C THR A 106 -5.72 -13.23 -2.41
N ALA A 107 -6.32 -12.13 -2.90
CA ALA A 107 -6.28 -11.77 -4.30
C ALA A 107 -4.83 -11.52 -4.77
N LEU A 108 -4.06 -10.72 -4.03
CA LEU A 108 -2.67 -10.42 -4.38
C LEU A 108 -1.71 -11.60 -4.15
N GLU A 109 -2.02 -12.52 -3.24
CA GLU A 109 -1.26 -13.77 -3.04
C GLU A 109 -1.30 -14.67 -4.29
N ALA A 110 -2.34 -14.58 -5.13
CA ALA A 110 -2.38 -15.26 -6.42
C ALA A 110 -1.33 -14.77 -7.43
N ALA A 111 -0.75 -13.58 -7.19
CA ALA A 111 0.34 -13.02 -7.99
C ALA A 111 1.74 -13.30 -7.42
N VAL A 112 1.84 -13.95 -6.25
CA VAL A 112 3.13 -14.38 -5.68
C VAL A 112 3.72 -15.50 -6.55
N VAL A 113 5.05 -15.47 -6.72
CA VAL A 113 5.82 -16.45 -7.50
C VAL A 113 6.77 -17.27 -6.64
#